data_AF-A0A059LLK2-F1
#
_entry.id   AF-A0A059LLK2-F1
#
_cell.length_a   1.000
_cell.length_b   1.000
_cell.length_c   1.000
_cell.angle_alpha   90.00
_cell.angle_beta   90.00
_cell.angle_gamma   90.00
#
_symmetry.space_group_name_H-M   'P 1'
#
loop_
_entity.id
_entity.type
_entity.pdbx_description
1 polymer ?
#
loop_
_entity_poly.entity_id
_entity_poly.type
_entity_poly.pdbx_seq_one_letter_code
_entity_poly.pdbx_strand_id
1 'polypeptide(L)'
;MGRIVAFTGRLLFAFIFFSSGLQKLSHFDIVTGGPEMEYMEPRMDAFLNTVAKSTGIRIPLPKFAYPYLLLIAVLLELAGGTLFVLNRRMGAHLLLLFMVAVTPIMHAFWDLPENTPEQLHDMIHFFKNISMTGALLFYLGQ
;
A
#
# COMPACT_ATOMS: atom_id res chain seq x y z
N MET A 1 -13.39 11.99 27.28
CA MET A 1 -13.51 12.38 25.85
C MET A 1 -12.31 11.93 25.01
N GLY A 2 -11.07 12.34 25.34
CA GLY A 2 -9.89 12.13 24.46
C GLY A 2 -9.56 10.68 24.08
N ARG A 3 -9.72 9.71 25.00
CA ARG A 3 -9.44 8.29 24.69
C ARG A 3 -10.39 7.70 23.65
N ILE A 4 -11.67 8.07 23.71
CA ILE A 4 -12.69 7.63 22.75
C ILE A 4 -12.41 8.27 21.39
N VAL A 5 -12.16 9.58 21.36
CA VAL A 5 -11.84 10.31 20.12
C VAL A 5 -10.59 9.70 19.44
N ALA A 6 -9.52 9.46 20.19
CA ALA A 6 -8.30 8.88 19.65
C ALA A 6 -8.50 7.43 19.15
N PHE A 7 -9.26 6.62 19.88
CA PHE A 7 -9.62 5.28 19.43
C PHE A 7 -10.42 5.31 18.13
N THR A 8 -11.48 6.12 18.06
CA THR A 8 -12.30 6.29 16.86
C THR A 8 -11.47 6.78 15.69
N GLY A 9 -10.57 7.75 15.90
CA GLY A 9 -9.67 8.24 14.85
C GLY A 9 -8.78 7.14 14.29
N ARG A 10 -8.18 6.29 15.15
CA ARG A 10 -7.37 5.15 14.69
C ARG A 10 -8.21 4.09 13.98
N LEU A 11 -9.43 3.84 14.43
CA LEU A 11 -10.35 2.90 13.78
C LEU A 11 -10.75 3.37 12.38
N LEU A 12 -11.14 4.64 12.23
CA LEU A 12 -11.51 5.23 10.94
C LEU A 12 -10.31 5.27 9.98
N PHE A 13 -9.13 5.60 10.49
CA PHE A 13 -7.89 5.55 9.71
C PHE A 13 -7.58 4.13 9.23
N ALA A 14 -7.66 3.13 10.12
CA ALA A 14 -7.35 1.74 9.81
C ALA A 14 -8.38 1.09 8.85
N PHE A 15 -9.59 1.64 8.75
CA PHE A 15 -10.70 1.06 7.99
C PHE A 15 -10.33 0.77 6.53
N ILE A 16 -9.64 1.69 5.85
CA ILE A 16 -9.28 1.49 4.45
C ILE A 16 -8.30 0.33 4.26
N PHE A 17 -7.38 0.12 5.20
CA PHE A 17 -6.44 -1.00 5.18
C PHE A 17 -7.14 -2.32 5.48
N PHE A 18 -8.10 -2.35 6.40
CA PHE A 18 -8.92 -3.54 6.62
C PHE A 18 -9.77 -3.89 5.40
N SER A 19 -10.46 -2.90 4.85
CA SER A 19 -11.28 -3.09 3.64
C SER A 19 -10.43 -3.63 2.49
N SER A 20 -9.29 -2.98 2.22
CA SER A 20 -8.37 -3.39 1.15
C SER A 20 -7.75 -4.77 1.41
N GLY A 21 -7.22 -5.01 2.61
CA GLY A 21 -6.60 -6.28 2.98
C GLY A 21 -7.57 -7.46 2.93
N LEU A 22 -8.80 -7.28 3.43
CA LEU A 22 -9.84 -8.32 3.38
C LEU A 22 -10.29 -8.62 1.95
N GLN A 23 -10.47 -7.59 1.11
CA GLN A 23 -10.82 -7.76 -0.30
C GLN A 23 -9.75 -8.54 -1.08
N LYS A 24 -8.47 -8.20 -0.86
CA LYS A 24 -7.35 -8.92 -1.47
C LYS A 24 -7.28 -10.36 -0.97
N LEU A 25 -7.42 -10.57 0.34
CA LEU A 25 -7.35 -11.90 0.95
C LEU A 25 -8.49 -12.83 0.49
N SER A 26 -9.70 -12.31 0.28
CA SER A 26 -10.85 -13.12 -0.12
C SER A 26 -10.75 -13.69 -1.54
N HIS A 27 -9.93 -13.08 -2.40
CA HIS A 27 -9.70 -13.52 -3.78
C HIS A 27 -8.27 -14.02 -4.02
N PHE A 28 -7.47 -14.13 -2.94
CA PHE A 28 -6.07 -14.50 -3.05
C PHE A 28 -5.92 -15.99 -3.37
N ASP A 29 -5.00 -16.29 -4.28
CA ASP A 29 -4.53 -17.63 -4.57
C ASP A 29 -3.01 -17.64 -4.48
N ILE A 30 -2.42 -18.63 -3.79
CA ILE A 30 -0.98 -18.63 -3.49
C ILE A 30 -0.11 -18.85 -4.74
N VAL A 31 -0.66 -19.49 -5.77
CA VAL A 31 0.09 -19.82 -7.00
C VAL A 31 -0.01 -18.69 -8.01
N THR A 32 -1.19 -18.08 -8.14
CA THR A 32 -1.51 -17.09 -9.18
C THR A 32 -1.62 -15.66 -8.65
N GLY A 33 -1.74 -15.48 -7.34
CA GLY A 33 -2.01 -14.19 -6.69
C GLY A 33 -3.45 -13.70 -6.81
N GLY A 34 -4.30 -14.38 -7.59
CA GLY A 34 -5.69 -13.99 -7.82
C GLY A 34 -5.84 -12.83 -8.82
N PRO A 35 -7.05 -12.23 -8.92
CA PRO A 35 -7.36 -11.19 -9.91
C PRO A 35 -6.55 -9.91 -9.73
N GLU A 36 -6.03 -9.65 -8.52
CA GLU A 36 -5.19 -8.49 -8.22
C GLU A 36 -3.90 -8.45 -9.05
N MET A 37 -3.42 -9.62 -9.49
CA MET A 37 -2.21 -9.71 -10.30
C MET A 37 -2.36 -9.11 -11.70
N GLU A 38 -3.59 -9.06 -12.24
CA GLU A 38 -3.87 -8.41 -13.53
C GLU A 38 -3.44 -6.93 -13.51
N TYR A 39 -3.60 -6.27 -12.36
CA TYR A 39 -3.23 -4.86 -12.17
C TYR A 39 -1.83 -4.69 -11.58
N MET A 40 -1.43 -5.57 -10.66
CA MET A 40 -0.16 -5.46 -9.95
C MET A 40 1.05 -5.84 -10.80
N GLU A 41 0.97 -6.91 -11.60
CA GLU A 41 2.09 -7.41 -12.41
C GLU A 41 2.66 -6.34 -13.36
N PRO A 42 1.87 -5.69 -14.24
CA PRO A 42 2.41 -4.70 -15.16
C PRO A 42 3.01 -3.49 -14.42
N ARG A 43 2.44 -3.11 -13.27
CA ARG A 43 2.94 -2.00 -12.46
C ARG A 43 4.25 -2.34 -11.74
N MET A 44 4.40 -3.57 -11.27
CA MET A 44 5.66 -4.07 -10.72
C MET A 44 6.74 -4.12 -11.80
N ASP A 45 6.43 -4.66 -12.99
CA ASP A 45 7.37 -4.71 -14.12
C ASP A 45 7.80 -3.29 -14.53
N ALA A 46 6.85 -2.35 -14.63
CA ALA A 46 7.14 -0.95 -14.91
C ALA A 46 8.05 -0.32 -13.84
N PHE A 47 7.74 -0.54 -12.56
CA PHE A 47 8.56 -0.03 -11.45
C PHE A 47 9.99 -0.57 -11.49
N LEU A 48 10.18 -1.88 -11.65
CA LEU A 48 11.51 -2.50 -11.74
C LEU A 48 12.31 -1.96 -12.94
N ASN A 49 11.64 -1.73 -14.06
CA ASN A 49 12.26 -1.10 -15.23
C ASN A 49 12.66 0.34 -14.96
N THR A 50 11.83 1.12 -14.26
CA THR A 50 12.15 2.49 -13.84
C THR A 50 13.34 2.50 -12.88
N VAL A 51 13.39 1.60 -11.89
CA VAL A 51 14.54 1.45 -10.99
C VAL A 51 15.81 1.14 -11.79
N ALA A 52 15.75 0.19 -12.72
CA ALA A 52 16.90 -0.17 -13.55
C ALA A 52 17.39 0.98 -14.42
N LYS A 53 16.47 1.76 -15.01
CA LYS A 53 16.81 2.95 -15.81
C LYS A 53 17.41 4.06 -14.97
N SER A 54 16.85 4.34 -13.80
CA SER A 54 17.24 5.48 -12.96
C SER A 54 18.49 5.21 -12.13
N THR A 55 18.74 3.96 -11.72
CA THR A 55 19.85 3.60 -10.82
C THR A 55 20.95 2.76 -11.49
N GLY A 56 20.67 2.16 -12.65
CA GLY A 56 21.54 1.16 -13.27
C GLY A 56 21.46 -0.23 -12.63
N ILE A 57 20.73 -0.39 -11.52
CA ILE A 57 20.63 -1.66 -10.78
C ILE A 57 19.42 -2.46 -11.28
N ARG A 58 19.66 -3.68 -11.76
CA ARG A 58 18.60 -4.64 -12.09
C ARG A 58 18.31 -5.51 -10.88
N ILE A 59 17.10 -5.43 -10.36
CA ILE A 59 16.63 -6.31 -9.29
C ILE A 59 16.07 -7.58 -9.96
N PRO A 60 16.69 -8.75 -9.76
CA PRO A 60 16.22 -9.99 -10.37
C PRO A 60 15.03 -10.53 -9.57
N LEU A 61 13.85 -9.93 -9.78
CA LEU A 61 12.61 -10.37 -9.14
C LEU A 61 11.80 -11.22 -10.15
N PRO A 62 11.73 -12.54 -9.96
CA PRO A 62 10.97 -13.40 -10.86
C PRO A 62 9.46 -13.25 -10.63
N LYS A 63 8.65 -13.37 -11.69
CA LYS A 63 7.19 -13.16 -11.62
C LYS A 63 6.46 -14.07 -10.62
N PHE A 64 6.95 -15.29 -10.41
CA PHE A 64 6.41 -16.19 -9.39
C PHE A 64 6.54 -15.63 -7.96
N ALA A 65 7.40 -14.63 -7.73
CA ALA A 65 7.54 -13.97 -6.44
C ALA A 65 6.40 -12.96 -6.17
N TYR A 66 5.68 -12.51 -7.20
CA TYR A 66 4.71 -11.42 -7.06
C TYR A 66 3.52 -11.78 -6.16
N PRO A 67 2.91 -12.99 -6.25
CA PRO A 67 1.87 -13.40 -5.31
C PRO A 67 2.31 -13.37 -3.84
N TYR A 68 3.57 -13.70 -3.55
CA TYR A 68 4.09 -13.63 -2.19
C TYR A 68 4.27 -12.19 -1.71
N LEU A 69 4.68 -11.27 -2.59
CA LEU A 69 4.74 -9.85 -2.27
C LEU A 69 3.35 -9.27 -2.01
N LEU A 70 2.35 -9.68 -2.79
CA LEU A 70 0.94 -9.32 -2.54
C LEU A 70 0.48 -9.82 -1.17
N LEU A 71 0.78 -11.07 -0.82
CA LEU A 71 0.45 -11.63 0.48
C LEU A 71 1.13 -10.86 1.62
N ILE A 72 2.41 -10.52 1.48
CA ILE A 72 3.14 -9.70 2.46
C ILE A 72 2.46 -8.33 2.60
N ALA A 73 2.08 -7.69 1.50
CA ALA A 73 1.37 -6.41 1.53
C ALA A 73 0.05 -6.50 2.30
N VAL A 74 -0.75 -7.55 2.04
CA VAL A 74 -2.01 -7.83 2.76
C VAL A 74 -1.76 -8.03 4.25
N LEU A 75 -0.74 -8.80 4.63
CA LEU A 75 -0.40 -9.03 6.03
C LEU A 75 0.05 -7.73 6.73
N LEU A 76 0.80 -6.86 6.05
CA LEU A 76 1.18 -5.55 6.58
C LEU A 76 -0.04 -4.67 6.84
N GLU A 77 -1.01 -4.65 5.94
CA GLU A 77 -2.25 -3.88 6.10
C GLU A 77 -3.10 -4.38 7.26
N LEU A 78 -3.35 -5.70 7.32
CA LEU A 78 -4.22 -6.29 8.34
C LEU A 78 -3.56 -6.24 9.72
N ALA A 79 -2.31 -6.72 9.84
CA ALA A 79 -1.61 -6.70 11.12
C ALA A 79 -1.29 -5.25 11.55
N GLY A 80 -0.87 -4.40 10.61
CA GLY A 80 -0.61 -2.98 10.85
C GLY A 80 -1.86 -2.25 11.32
N GLY A 81 -2.99 -2.43 10.62
CA GLY A 81 -4.28 -1.87 10.98
C GLY A 81 -4.74 -2.31 12.37
N THR A 82 -4.69 -3.61 12.67
CA THR A 82 -5.09 -4.14 13.99
C THR A 82 -4.22 -3.57 15.10
N LEU A 83 -2.90 -3.62 14.96
CA LEU A 83 -1.99 -3.07 15.96
C LEU A 83 -2.16 -1.56 16.13
N PHE A 84 -2.44 -0.84 15.04
CA PHE A 84 -2.66 0.60 15.07
C PHE A 84 -3.93 0.95 15.86
N VAL A 85 -5.06 0.29 15.60
CA VAL A 85 -6.30 0.47 16.39
C VAL A 85 -6.06 0.26 17.88
N LEU A 86 -5.28 -0.78 18.23
CA LEU A 86 -4.86 -1.11 19.59
C LEU A 86 -3.81 -0.16 20.19
N ASN A 87 -3.52 0.96 19.51
CA ASN A 87 -2.57 1.99 19.94
C ASN A 87 -1.15 1.46 20.14
N ARG A 88 -0.72 0.50 19.31
CA ARG A 88 0.65 -0.02 19.31
C ARG A 88 1.46 0.69 18.24
N ARG A 89 2.60 1.29 18.63
CA ARG A 89 3.50 1.99 17.69
C ARG A 89 3.92 1.10 16.52
N MET A 90 4.10 -0.21 16.73
CA MET A 90 4.42 -1.15 15.65
C MET A 90 3.37 -1.16 14.54
N GLY A 91 2.08 -0.97 14.83
CA GLY A 91 1.05 -0.90 13.80
C GLY A 91 1.28 0.26 12.82
N ALA A 92 1.67 1.44 13.35
CA ALA A 92 2.00 2.58 12.51
C ALA A 92 3.24 2.35 11.64
N HIS A 93 4.26 1.64 12.14
CA HIS A 93 5.44 1.30 11.35
C HIS A 93 5.12 0.32 10.21
N LEU A 94 4.28 -0.69 10.46
CA LEU A 94 3.86 -1.64 9.44
C LEU A 94 3.04 -0.97 8.34
N LEU A 95 2.10 -0.09 8.73
CA LEU A 95 1.31 0.69 7.77
C LEU A 95 2.20 1.66 6.99
N LEU A 96 3.16 2.33 7.62
CA LEU A 96 4.12 3.19 6.92
C LEU A 96 4.94 2.40 5.90
N LEU A 97 5.46 1.23 6.29
CA LEU A 97 6.22 0.37 5.39
C LEU A 97 5.38 -0.03 4.17
N PHE A 98 4.15 -0.49 4.39
CA PHE A 98 3.21 -0.79 3.31
C PHE A 98 3.00 0.41 2.39
N MET A 99 2.70 1.58 2.95
CA MET A 99 2.41 2.77 2.17
C MET A 99 3.58 3.26 1.34
N VAL A 100 4.77 3.34 1.94
CA VAL A 100 5.98 3.82 1.26
C VAL A 100 6.39 2.85 0.14
N ALA A 101 6.21 1.55 0.34
CA ALA A 101 6.52 0.55 -0.68
C ALA A 101 5.49 0.53 -1.82
N VAL A 102 4.20 0.49 -1.49
CA VAL A 102 3.12 0.24 -2.48
C VAL A 102 2.75 1.49 -3.27
N THR A 103 2.80 2.68 -2.65
CA THR A 103 2.36 3.93 -3.29
C THR A 103 3.10 4.24 -4.61
N PRO A 104 4.45 4.23 -4.69
CA PRO A 104 5.14 4.52 -5.94
C PRO A 104 5.01 3.42 -6.99
N ILE A 105 4.61 2.21 -6.61
CA ILE A 105 4.39 1.09 -7.54
C ILE A 105 2.97 1.18 -8.12
N MET A 106 1.97 1.31 -7.24
CA MET A 106 0.57 1.20 -7.61
C MET A 106 -0.07 2.51 -8.05
N HIS A 107 0.55 3.66 -7.78
CA HIS A 107 -0.04 4.98 -8.08
C HIS A 107 0.98 5.95 -8.71
N ALA A 108 1.78 5.45 -9.66
CA ALA A 108 2.74 6.22 -10.45
C ALA A 108 2.05 7.08 -11.53
N PHE A 109 1.19 8.01 -11.11
CA PHE A 109 0.36 8.81 -12.03
C PHE A 109 1.16 9.67 -13.01
N TRP A 110 2.43 9.97 -12.71
CA TRP A 110 3.34 10.72 -13.59
C TRP A 110 3.76 9.93 -14.84
N ASP A 111 3.59 8.61 -14.83
CA ASP A 111 3.89 7.74 -15.99
C ASP A 111 2.66 7.53 -16.90
N LEU A 112 1.52 8.13 -16.56
CA LEU A 112 0.26 8.01 -17.32
C LEU A 112 0.03 9.22 -18.24
N PRO A 113 -0.68 9.05 -19.37
CA PRO A 113 -0.99 10.15 -20.27
C PRO A 113 -1.79 11.26 -19.57
N GLU A 114 -1.41 12.51 -19.87
CA GLU A 114 -2.02 13.70 -19.27
C GLU A 114 -3.52 13.81 -19.58
N ASN A 115 -4.29 14.32 -18.61
CA ASN A 115 -5.73 14.59 -18.72
C ASN A 115 -6.58 13.33 -18.97
N THR A 116 -6.09 12.16 -18.58
CA THR A 116 -6.88 10.92 -18.61
C THR A 116 -7.57 10.65 -17.26
N PRO A 117 -8.74 9.98 -17.25
CA PRO A 117 -9.38 9.54 -16.01
C PRO A 117 -8.48 8.66 -15.14
N GLU A 118 -7.64 7.83 -15.76
CA GLU A 118 -6.71 6.93 -15.07
C GLU A 118 -5.60 7.71 -14.34
N GLN A 119 -5.02 8.73 -14.99
CA GLN A 119 -4.06 9.62 -14.35
C GLN A 119 -4.66 10.30 -13.11
N LEU A 120 -5.87 10.86 -13.23
CA LEU A 120 -6.56 11.52 -12.11
C LEU A 120 -6.85 10.54 -10.97
N HIS A 121 -7.30 9.32 -11.29
CA HIS A 121 -7.55 8.26 -10.33
C HIS A 121 -6.29 7.94 -9.52
N ASP A 122 -5.17 7.66 -10.19
CA ASP A 122 -3.92 7.33 -9.52
C ASP A 122 -3.36 8.51 -8.73
N MET A 123 -3.48 9.72 -9.24
CA MET A 123 -3.05 10.93 -8.55
C MET A 123 -3.81 11.14 -7.24
N ILE A 124 -5.13 10.92 -7.24
CA ILE A 124 -5.97 10.99 -6.04
C ILE A 124 -5.52 9.92 -5.03
N HIS A 125 -5.31 8.69 -5.47
CA HIS A 125 -4.87 7.61 -4.59
C HIS A 125 -3.46 7.84 -4.03
N PHE A 126 -2.56 8.38 -4.83
CA PHE A 126 -1.22 8.78 -4.42
C PHE A 126 -1.29 9.84 -3.31
N PHE A 127 -2.00 10.95 -3.52
CA PHE A 127 -2.09 12.01 -2.52
C PHE A 127 -2.86 11.60 -1.26
N LYS A 128 -3.90 10.77 -1.40
CA LYS A 128 -4.54 10.09 -0.26
C LYS A 128 -3.48 9.34 0.54
N ASN A 129 -2.63 8.56 -0.13
CA ASN A 129 -1.58 7.83 0.56
C ASN A 129 -0.54 8.77 1.22
N ILE A 130 -0.10 9.84 0.55
CA ILE A 130 0.83 10.81 1.16
C ILE A 130 0.25 11.43 2.43
N SER A 131 -1.03 11.84 2.42
CA SER A 131 -1.67 12.42 3.62
C SER A 131 -1.77 11.43 4.78
N MET A 132 -2.07 10.17 4.49
CA MET A 132 -2.12 9.10 5.50
C MET A 132 -0.73 8.75 6.06
N THR A 133 0.32 8.74 5.23
CA THR A 133 1.72 8.63 5.69
C THR A 133 2.05 9.76 6.67
N GLY A 134 1.66 11.00 6.35
CA GLY A 134 1.82 12.15 7.26
C GLY A 134 1.10 11.95 8.59
N ALA A 135 -0.13 11.43 8.57
CA ALA A 135 -0.88 11.13 9.78
C ALA A 135 -0.21 10.05 10.66
N LEU A 136 0.37 9.01 10.04
CA LEU A 136 1.14 7.99 10.76
C LEU A 136 2.42 8.55 11.38
N LEU A 137 3.14 9.41 10.65
CA LEU A 137 4.33 10.10 11.19
C LEU A 137 3.97 11.00 12.37
N PHE A 138 2.87 11.76 12.27
CA PHE A 138 2.37 12.57 13.37
C PHE A 138 2.02 11.72 14.60
N TYR A 139 1.38 10.56 14.41
CA TYR A 139 1.11 9.62 15.51
C TYR A 139 2.39 9.07 16.14
N LEU A 140 3.44 8.80 15.36
CA LEU A 140 4.72 8.32 15.88
C LEU A 140 5.52 9.38 16.64
N GLY A 141 5.29 10.66 16.32
CA GLY A 141 5.90 11.80 17.00
C GLY A 141 5.26 12.17 18.35
N GLN A 142 4.15 11.52 18.72
CA GLN A 142 3.49 11.64 20.03
C GLN A 142 4.02 10.61 21.02
#